data_AF-A0A2U0S6Q8-F1
#
_entry.id   AF-A0A2U0S6Q8-F1
#
_cell.length_a   1.000
_cell.length_b   1.000
_cell.length_c   1.000
_cell.angle_alpha   90.00
_cell.angle_beta   90.00
_cell.angle_gamma   90.00
#
_symmetry.space_group_name_H-M   'P 1'
#
loop_
_entity.id
_entity.type
_entity.pdbx_description
1 polymer ?
#
loop_
_entity_poly.entity_id
_entity_poly.type
_entity_poly.pdbx_seq_one_letter_code
_entity_poly.pdbx_strand_id
1 'polypeptide(L)'
;MAPITPDNDFKREVICTYKKEEYSVRDNGAVLRHPRENGRVRPTDNQWTFGKPNKRTGYMEIASERVHRIVAMGFLGQPPTKKHVVDHVDTNKQNNRPDNLRWFTRLENVLLNPITVKRIEFACGCSVEEFLANPSKYRDKFQEPNYKWMCTVSEQEAKSSLERLLNWAKSDKTPSGGSLGEWIFNRNNTIRKQTEKERIIEEQKYHPEFDEMVDEVFQRVEKKTGVDRKSLSSKSKKAEYHKARIYAAKLLRSEMNLSDECIGRLIGRSKSMVNAYLNRTDFDREKKVDHSSFISHTQTNNSGFGEPDVAVLTESLTPNAVQRKWKTPSEFPCCPQECTEEPIRTYANNLITGSVFCRNNLYSSLVFKSSTSEDKQAIYVITESAGDENSVKPLALARITFENGKFLHTSLGSFFTQEGAEKQFCLAQGLEWHGGDSIDDYC
;
A
#
# COMPACT_ATOMS: atom_id res chain seq x y z
N MET A 1 -8.08 -1.70 20.48
CA MET A 1 -9.29 -1.88 19.65
C MET A 1 -9.61 -3.36 19.59
N ALA A 2 -10.88 -3.73 19.73
CA ALA A 2 -11.31 -5.09 19.45
C ALA A 2 -10.96 -5.46 17.99
N PRO A 3 -10.58 -6.72 17.70
CA PRO A 3 -10.35 -7.15 16.34
C PRO A 3 -11.62 -6.99 15.52
N ILE A 4 -11.49 -6.44 14.31
CA ILE A 4 -12.61 -6.31 13.38
C ILE A 4 -13.03 -7.72 12.97
N THR A 5 -14.30 -8.06 13.18
CA THR A 5 -14.87 -9.35 12.80
C THR A 5 -15.83 -9.18 11.62
N PRO A 6 -16.01 -10.23 10.80
CA PRO A 6 -16.98 -10.20 9.70
C PRO A 6 -18.43 -9.89 10.12
N ASP A 7 -18.76 -10.16 11.39
CA ASP A 7 -20.11 -10.06 11.96
C ASP A 7 -20.43 -8.71 12.60
N ASN A 8 -19.51 -7.75 12.52
CA ASN A 8 -19.70 -6.41 13.08
C ASN A 8 -19.47 -5.33 12.02
N ASP A 9 -19.90 -4.10 12.33
CA ASP A 9 -19.57 -2.89 11.55
C ASP A 9 -20.06 -2.89 10.08
N PHE A 10 -21.24 -3.48 9.84
CA PHE A 10 -21.96 -3.49 8.55
C PHE A 10 -23.41 -3.04 8.73
N LYS A 11 -24.02 -2.51 7.67
CA LYS A 11 -25.42 -2.02 7.63
C LYS A 11 -26.21 -2.62 6.47
N ARG A 12 -25.52 -3.05 5.41
CA ARG A 12 -26.14 -3.60 4.19
C ARG A 12 -25.55 -4.95 3.85
N GLU A 13 -26.41 -5.82 3.34
CA GLU A 13 -26.07 -7.12 2.78
C GLU A 13 -26.73 -7.27 1.42
N VAL A 14 -26.00 -7.83 0.45
CA VAL A 14 -26.47 -8.09 -0.91
C VAL A 14 -26.05 -9.50 -1.34
N ILE A 15 -26.80 -10.09 -2.27
CA ILE A 15 -26.44 -11.37 -2.89
C ILE A 15 -25.88 -11.10 -4.28
N CYS A 16 -24.83 -11.81 -4.67
CA CYS A 16 -24.29 -11.75 -6.02
C CYS A 16 -23.78 -13.09 -6.53
N THR A 17 -23.80 -13.24 -7.85
CA THR A 17 -23.17 -14.37 -8.53
C THR A 17 -21.84 -13.93 -9.12
N TYR A 18 -20.77 -14.66 -8.81
CA TYR A 18 -19.44 -14.40 -9.37
C TYR A 18 -18.78 -15.73 -9.75
N LYS A 19 -18.39 -15.84 -11.04
CA LYS A 19 -17.79 -17.07 -11.63
C LYS A 19 -18.59 -18.35 -11.33
N LYS A 20 -19.91 -18.31 -11.54
CA LYS A 20 -20.84 -19.44 -11.33
C LYS A 20 -20.96 -19.91 -9.87
N GLU A 21 -20.54 -19.09 -8.92
CA GLU A 21 -20.72 -19.32 -7.48
C GLU A 21 -21.58 -18.18 -6.92
N GLU A 22 -22.41 -18.47 -5.92
CA GLU A 22 -23.23 -17.48 -5.22
C GLU A 22 -22.59 -17.04 -3.91
N TYR A 23 -22.71 -15.75 -3.61
CA TYR A 23 -22.17 -15.12 -2.41
C TYR A 23 -23.17 -14.18 -1.78
N SER A 24 -23.23 -14.17 -0.45
CA SER A 24 -23.72 -13.02 0.32
C SER A 24 -22.54 -12.09 0.62
N VAL A 25 -22.76 -10.78 0.54
CA VAL A 25 -21.73 -9.76 0.64
C VAL A 25 -22.21 -8.63 1.56
N ARG A 26 -21.39 -8.25 2.54
CA ARG A 26 -21.65 -7.15 3.47
C ARG A 26 -20.89 -5.89 3.10
N ASP A 27 -21.41 -4.72 3.45
CA ASP A 27 -20.76 -3.43 3.20
C ASP A 27 -19.55 -3.14 4.12
N ASN A 28 -19.23 -4.03 5.05
CA ASN A 28 -17.92 -4.07 5.71
C ASN A 28 -16.83 -4.79 4.88
N GLY A 29 -17.18 -5.33 3.71
CA GLY A 29 -16.27 -6.07 2.83
C GLY A 29 -16.16 -7.57 3.15
N ALA A 30 -16.96 -8.09 4.09
CA ALA A 30 -17.05 -9.53 4.34
C ALA A 30 -17.90 -10.23 3.27
N VAL A 31 -17.56 -11.49 3.00
CA VAL A 31 -18.28 -12.35 2.06
C VAL A 31 -18.57 -13.70 2.71
N LEU A 32 -19.69 -14.30 2.33
CA LEU A 32 -20.07 -15.68 2.64
C LEU A 32 -20.33 -16.39 1.32
N ARG A 33 -19.62 -17.49 1.07
CA ARG A 33 -19.86 -18.33 -0.12
C ARG A 33 -20.95 -19.35 0.18
N HIS A 34 -21.93 -19.45 -0.70
CA HIS A 34 -23.00 -20.44 -0.59
C HIS A 34 -22.53 -21.81 -1.12
N PRO A 35 -23.05 -22.93 -0.57
CA PRO A 35 -22.83 -24.24 -1.13
C PRO A 35 -23.49 -24.35 -2.51
N ARG A 36 -22.88 -25.15 -3.40
CA ARG A 36 -23.49 -25.43 -4.71
C ARG A 36 -24.74 -26.29 -4.53
N GLU A 37 -25.75 -26.07 -5.37
CA GLU A 37 -26.94 -26.91 -5.42
C GLU A 37 -26.53 -28.37 -5.66
N ASN A 38 -27.01 -29.28 -4.79
CA ASN A 38 -26.67 -30.72 -4.79
C ASN A 38 -25.17 -31.06 -4.63
N GLY A 39 -24.33 -30.10 -4.26
CA GLY A 39 -22.91 -30.30 -3.99
C GLY A 39 -22.60 -30.58 -2.52
N ARG A 40 -21.47 -31.25 -2.26
CA ARG A 40 -20.95 -31.38 -0.88
C ARG A 40 -20.52 -29.99 -0.37
N VAL A 41 -20.95 -29.64 0.84
CA VAL A 41 -20.54 -28.42 1.54
C VAL A 41 -19.02 -28.40 1.72
N ARG A 42 -18.38 -27.33 1.25
CA ARG A 42 -16.92 -27.14 1.33
C ARG A 42 -16.55 -26.44 2.64
N PRO A 43 -15.29 -26.55 3.10
CA PRO A 43 -14.86 -25.95 4.38
C PRO A 43 -14.99 -24.42 4.47
N THR A 44 -15.08 -23.72 3.35
CA THR A 44 -15.23 -22.24 3.31
C THR A 44 -16.64 -21.82 2.90
N ASP A 45 -17.60 -22.75 2.80
CA ASP A 45 -19.02 -22.43 2.59
C ASP A 45 -19.68 -22.05 3.93
N ASN A 46 -20.75 -21.26 3.87
CA ASN A 46 -21.60 -20.88 5.00
C ASN A 46 -20.86 -20.20 6.16
N GLN A 47 -19.73 -19.54 5.88
CA GLN A 47 -18.94 -18.82 6.87
C GLN A 47 -18.62 -17.41 6.37
N TRP A 48 -18.96 -16.42 7.19
CA TRP A 48 -18.58 -15.04 6.94
C TRP A 48 -17.08 -14.86 7.14
N THR A 49 -16.43 -14.22 6.17
CA THR A 49 -14.99 -13.98 6.22
C THR A 49 -14.61 -12.75 5.44
N PHE A 50 -13.52 -12.08 5.84
CA PHE A 50 -12.83 -11.11 5.00
C PHE A 50 -11.89 -11.77 3.97
N GLY A 51 -11.76 -13.11 4.01
CA GLY A 51 -10.78 -13.87 3.26
C GLY A 51 -9.44 -14.01 3.98
N LYS A 52 -8.45 -14.58 3.28
CA LYS A 52 -7.06 -14.68 3.74
C LYS A 52 -6.16 -13.82 2.85
N PRO A 53 -5.19 -13.08 3.41
CA PRO A 53 -4.30 -12.26 2.60
C PRO A 53 -3.35 -13.13 1.79
N ASN A 54 -3.33 -12.91 0.48
CA ASN A 54 -2.37 -13.54 -0.42
C ASN A 54 -1.02 -12.81 -0.30
N LYS A 55 0.02 -13.52 0.17
CA LYS A 55 1.34 -12.93 0.42
C LYS A 55 2.01 -12.34 -0.83
N ARG A 56 1.69 -12.86 -2.03
CA ARG A 56 2.26 -12.41 -3.30
C ARG A 56 1.56 -11.17 -3.86
N THR A 57 0.26 -11.03 -3.64
CA THR A 57 -0.54 -9.97 -4.30
C THR A 57 -1.06 -8.91 -3.34
N GLY A 58 -1.11 -9.21 -2.03
CA GLY A 58 -1.66 -8.38 -0.97
C GLY A 58 -3.19 -8.41 -0.88
N TYR A 59 -3.88 -9.03 -1.83
CA TYR A 59 -5.34 -9.10 -1.84
C TYR A 59 -5.86 -10.18 -0.91
N MET A 60 -7.06 -9.96 -0.38
CA MET A 60 -7.80 -10.99 0.34
C MET A 60 -8.45 -11.98 -0.62
N GLU A 61 -8.34 -13.27 -0.31
CA GLU A 61 -8.87 -14.36 -1.14
C GLU A 61 -9.73 -15.34 -0.32
N ILE A 62 -10.83 -15.80 -0.93
CA ILE A 62 -11.63 -16.94 -0.47
C ILE A 62 -11.65 -17.98 -1.58
N ALA A 63 -11.11 -19.17 -1.29
CA ALA A 63 -10.98 -20.26 -2.27
C ALA A 63 -10.41 -19.81 -3.63
N SER A 64 -9.27 -19.12 -3.57
CA SER A 64 -8.54 -18.58 -4.73
C SER A 64 -9.25 -17.45 -5.50
N GLU A 65 -10.43 -17.02 -5.05
CA GLU A 65 -11.12 -15.85 -5.62
C GLU A 65 -10.90 -14.60 -4.77
N ARG A 66 -10.64 -13.48 -5.45
CA ARG A 66 -10.34 -12.20 -4.80
C ARG A 66 -11.61 -11.58 -4.22
N VAL A 67 -11.60 -11.33 -2.91
CA VAL A 67 -12.75 -10.82 -2.15
C VAL A 67 -13.23 -9.48 -2.68
N HIS A 68 -12.34 -8.52 -2.97
CA HIS A 68 -12.75 -7.23 -3.52
C HIS A 68 -13.53 -7.34 -4.84
N ARG A 69 -13.29 -8.37 -5.67
CA ARG A 69 -14.06 -8.57 -6.91
C ARG A 69 -15.47 -9.03 -6.60
N ILE A 70 -15.62 -9.95 -5.64
CA ILE A 70 -16.93 -10.41 -5.18
C ILE A 70 -17.70 -9.22 -4.58
N VAL A 71 -17.06 -8.41 -3.74
CA VAL A 71 -17.70 -7.23 -3.15
C VAL A 71 -18.10 -6.19 -4.20
N ALA A 72 -17.20 -5.87 -5.14
CA ALA A 72 -17.50 -4.96 -6.24
C ALA A 72 -18.67 -5.46 -7.10
N MET A 73 -18.72 -6.75 -7.42
CA MET A 73 -19.84 -7.32 -8.17
C MET A 73 -21.18 -7.20 -7.42
N GLY A 74 -21.18 -7.35 -6.11
CA GLY A 74 -22.40 -7.22 -5.30
C GLY A 74 -22.90 -5.78 -5.15
N PHE A 75 -22.00 -4.82 -4.90
CA PHE A 75 -22.40 -3.44 -4.60
C PHE A 75 -22.33 -2.48 -5.79
N LEU A 76 -21.43 -2.74 -6.75
CA LEU A 76 -21.22 -1.90 -7.93
C LEU A 76 -21.76 -2.53 -9.22
N GLY A 77 -22.14 -3.80 -9.20
CA GLY A 77 -22.60 -4.54 -10.37
C GLY A 77 -21.48 -4.93 -11.33
N GLN A 78 -21.85 -5.21 -12.58
CA GLN A 78 -20.89 -5.61 -13.62
C GLN A 78 -19.93 -4.47 -13.97
N PRO A 79 -18.66 -4.77 -14.32
CA PRO A 79 -17.74 -3.76 -14.82
C PRO A 79 -18.29 -3.14 -16.12
N PRO A 80 -18.14 -1.82 -16.34
CA PRO A 80 -18.60 -1.16 -17.57
C PRO A 80 -17.98 -1.75 -18.84
N THR A 81 -16.72 -2.18 -18.78
CA THR A 81 -16.02 -2.83 -19.90
C THR A 81 -15.06 -3.91 -19.39
N LYS A 82 -14.62 -4.81 -20.28
CA LYS A 82 -13.63 -5.86 -19.97
C LYS A 82 -12.26 -5.30 -19.53
N LYS A 83 -11.96 -4.03 -19.86
CA LYS A 83 -10.72 -3.35 -19.48
C LYS A 83 -10.76 -2.86 -18.02
N HIS A 84 -11.94 -2.71 -17.41
CA HIS A 84 -12.06 -2.24 -16.04
C HIS A 84 -11.65 -3.35 -15.07
N VAL A 85 -10.81 -2.97 -14.11
CA VAL A 85 -10.46 -3.75 -12.93
C VAL A 85 -11.04 -3.08 -11.70
N VAL A 86 -11.03 -3.77 -10.57
CA VAL A 86 -11.41 -3.15 -9.30
C VAL A 86 -10.20 -2.40 -8.75
N ASP A 87 -10.36 -1.11 -8.54
CA ASP A 87 -9.40 -0.25 -7.86
C ASP A 87 -9.79 -0.05 -6.38
N HIS A 88 -8.77 0.06 -5.53
CA HIS A 88 -8.91 0.44 -4.12
C HIS A 88 -8.55 1.92 -4.00
N VAL A 89 -9.53 2.77 -3.69
CA VAL A 89 -9.37 4.23 -3.65
C VAL A 89 -8.22 4.62 -2.70
N ASP A 90 -8.16 4.01 -1.52
CA ASP A 90 -7.13 4.24 -0.50
C ASP A 90 -5.81 3.48 -0.73
N THR A 91 -5.68 2.70 -1.81
CA THR A 91 -4.55 1.80 -2.13
C THR A 91 -4.31 0.65 -1.13
N ASN A 92 -5.19 0.44 -0.16
CA ASN A 92 -5.16 -0.66 0.79
C ASN A 92 -5.98 -1.85 0.25
N LYS A 93 -5.27 -2.84 -0.29
CA LYS A 93 -5.86 -4.05 -0.91
C LYS A 93 -6.67 -4.95 0.04
N GLN A 94 -6.61 -4.68 1.34
CA GLN A 94 -7.33 -5.41 2.38
C GLN A 94 -8.53 -4.62 2.94
N ASN A 95 -8.72 -3.37 2.52
CA ASN A 95 -9.95 -2.60 2.76
C ASN A 95 -10.95 -2.84 1.63
N ASN A 96 -11.75 -3.90 1.76
CA ASN A 96 -12.71 -4.30 0.72
C ASN A 96 -14.10 -3.68 0.91
N ARG A 97 -14.25 -2.60 1.69
CA ARG A 97 -15.53 -1.89 1.80
C ARG A 97 -15.94 -1.34 0.44
N PRO A 98 -17.22 -1.42 0.04
CA PRO A 98 -17.66 -1.01 -1.29
C PRO A 98 -17.35 0.46 -1.58
N ASP A 99 -17.41 1.35 -0.59
CA ASP A 99 -17.07 2.77 -0.73
C ASP A 99 -15.56 3.00 -1.04
N ASN A 100 -14.72 2.00 -0.77
CA ASN A 100 -13.30 2.02 -1.14
C ASN A 100 -13.04 1.34 -2.49
N LEU A 101 -14.05 0.77 -3.15
CA LEU A 101 -13.92 0.07 -4.41
C LEU A 101 -14.55 0.87 -5.55
N ARG A 102 -13.93 0.81 -6.73
CA ARG A 102 -14.50 1.35 -7.97
C ARG A 102 -14.05 0.55 -9.17
N TRP A 103 -14.86 0.54 -10.23
CA TRP A 103 -14.42 0.06 -11.53
C TRP A 103 -13.52 1.10 -12.17
N PHE A 104 -12.29 0.72 -12.49
CA PHE A 104 -11.27 1.63 -13.00
C PHE A 104 -10.33 0.87 -13.93
N THR A 105 -9.83 1.52 -14.96
CA THR A 105 -8.72 1.01 -15.76
C THR A 105 -7.39 1.27 -15.05
N ARG A 106 -6.34 0.53 -15.43
CA ARG A 106 -5.00 0.74 -14.87
C ARG A 106 -4.45 2.13 -15.18
N LEU A 107 -4.72 2.63 -16.39
CA LEU A 107 -4.28 3.96 -16.82
C LEU A 107 -5.00 5.05 -16.02
N GLU A 108 -6.32 4.95 -15.87
CA GLU A 108 -7.07 5.88 -15.03
C GLU A 108 -6.54 5.87 -13.59
N ASN A 109 -6.16 4.71 -13.03
CA ASN A 109 -5.58 4.65 -11.68
C ASN A 109 -4.29 5.46 -11.56
N VAL A 110 -3.40 5.34 -12.53
CA VAL A 110 -2.14 6.10 -12.55
C VAL A 110 -2.39 7.60 -12.71
N LEU A 111 -3.38 8.01 -13.52
CA LEU A 111 -3.66 9.41 -13.81
C LEU A 111 -4.51 10.11 -12.74
N LEU A 112 -5.50 9.41 -12.19
CA LEU A 112 -6.62 10.03 -11.45
C LEU A 112 -6.69 9.63 -9.98
N ASN A 113 -5.84 8.72 -9.49
CA ASN A 113 -5.73 8.45 -8.06
C ASN A 113 -4.59 9.31 -7.47
N PRO A 114 -4.88 10.39 -6.69
CA PRO A 114 -3.85 11.28 -6.18
C PRO A 114 -2.83 10.58 -5.28
N ILE A 115 -3.24 9.52 -4.57
CA ILE A 115 -2.35 8.75 -3.69
C ILE A 115 -1.37 7.94 -4.54
N THR A 116 -1.85 7.36 -5.64
CA THR A 116 -1.02 6.62 -6.60
C THR A 116 -0.06 7.55 -7.34
N VAL A 117 -0.56 8.68 -7.85
CA VAL A 117 0.25 9.74 -8.48
C VAL A 117 1.38 10.16 -7.55
N LYS A 118 1.07 10.56 -6.31
CA LYS A 118 2.10 11.01 -5.36
C LYS A 118 3.13 9.92 -5.03
N ARG A 119 2.72 8.65 -4.98
CA ARG A 119 3.65 7.52 -4.79
C ARG A 119 4.60 7.36 -5.96
N ILE A 120 4.10 7.49 -7.19
CA ILE A 120 4.93 7.45 -8.40
C ILE A 120 5.93 8.60 -8.38
N GLU A 121 5.45 9.82 -8.15
CA GLU A 121 6.30 11.03 -8.08
C GLU A 121 7.41 10.87 -7.03
N PHE A 122 7.05 10.38 -5.85
CA PHE A 122 7.98 10.17 -4.76
C PHE A 122 9.00 9.06 -5.07
N ALA A 123 8.56 7.93 -5.60
CA ALA A 123 9.44 6.79 -5.88
C ALA A 123 10.39 7.07 -7.06
N CYS A 124 9.90 7.76 -8.08
CA CYS A 124 10.65 8.01 -9.32
C CYS A 124 11.44 9.32 -9.27
N GLY A 125 11.03 10.28 -8.43
CA GLY A 125 11.58 11.63 -8.40
C GLY A 125 11.28 12.43 -9.67
N CYS A 126 10.16 12.13 -10.34
CA CYS A 126 9.72 12.73 -11.61
C CYS A 126 8.21 12.99 -11.59
N SER A 127 7.67 13.78 -12.51
CA SER A 127 6.21 13.94 -12.63
C SER A 127 5.54 12.64 -13.10
N VAL A 128 4.21 12.53 -12.94
CA VAL A 128 3.48 11.36 -13.44
C VAL A 128 3.51 11.28 -14.97
N GLU A 129 3.53 12.42 -15.65
CA GLU A 129 3.69 12.52 -17.10
C GLU A 129 5.08 12.04 -17.54
N GLU A 130 6.14 12.42 -16.82
CA GLU A 130 7.50 11.93 -17.08
C GLU A 130 7.63 10.41 -16.83
N PHE A 131 6.93 9.90 -15.82
CA PHE A 131 6.84 8.46 -15.58
C PHE A 131 6.13 7.76 -16.74
N LEU A 132 4.98 8.27 -17.18
CA LEU A 132 4.18 7.67 -18.26
C LEU A 132 4.90 7.68 -19.62
N ALA A 133 5.78 8.66 -19.87
CA ALA A 133 6.57 8.72 -21.09
C ALA A 133 7.60 7.58 -21.20
N ASN A 134 8.10 7.06 -20.08
CA ASN A 134 9.01 5.90 -20.06
C ASN A 134 8.97 5.14 -18.72
N PRO A 135 7.90 4.36 -18.45
CA PRO A 135 7.74 3.65 -17.17
C PRO A 135 8.87 2.65 -16.91
N SER A 136 9.38 2.03 -17.98
CA SER A 136 10.44 1.03 -17.94
C SER A 136 11.73 1.56 -17.31
N LYS A 137 12.01 2.87 -17.42
CA LYS A 137 13.16 3.54 -16.79
C LYS A 137 13.14 3.45 -15.26
N TYR A 138 11.96 3.31 -14.65
CA TYR A 138 11.77 3.36 -13.20
C TYR A 138 11.44 2.00 -12.59
N ARG A 139 11.60 0.91 -13.35
CA ARG A 139 11.21 -0.45 -12.92
C ARG A 139 11.88 -0.88 -11.61
N ASP A 140 13.12 -0.43 -11.39
CA ASP A 140 13.93 -0.64 -10.19
C ASP A 140 13.48 0.20 -8.99
N LYS A 141 12.73 1.29 -9.20
CA LYS A 141 12.23 2.18 -8.14
C LYS A 141 11.08 1.59 -7.36
N PHE A 142 10.35 0.64 -7.94
CA PHE A 142 9.25 -0.08 -7.31
C PHE A 142 9.73 -1.45 -6.82
N GLN A 143 10.67 -1.46 -5.85
CA GLN A 143 11.07 -2.70 -5.18
C GLN A 143 9.90 -3.30 -4.39
N GLU A 144 10.00 -4.61 -4.11
CA GLU A 144 8.88 -5.51 -3.77
C GLU A 144 7.72 -4.88 -2.98
N PRO A 145 6.48 -5.18 -3.39
CA PRO A 145 5.32 -4.50 -2.85
C PRO A 145 5.17 -4.77 -1.35
N ASN A 146 5.38 -3.73 -0.55
CA ASN A 146 5.26 -3.80 0.90
C ASN A 146 3.79 -3.85 1.33
N TYR A 147 3.24 -5.06 1.45
CA TYR A 147 1.87 -5.28 1.93
C TYR A 147 1.74 -5.29 3.46
N LYS A 148 2.85 -5.15 4.22
CA LYS A 148 2.83 -5.29 5.69
C LYS A 148 1.96 -4.25 6.38
N TRP A 149 1.79 -3.08 5.77
CA TRP A 149 0.94 -2.03 6.30
C TRP A 149 -0.54 -2.24 5.98
N MET A 150 -0.89 -3.09 5.02
CA MET A 150 -2.28 -3.28 4.60
C MET A 150 -3.03 -4.14 5.62
N CYS A 151 -4.26 -3.75 5.95
CA CYS A 151 -5.14 -4.52 6.82
C CYS A 151 -6.61 -4.19 6.58
N THR A 152 -7.50 -5.05 7.07
CA THR A 152 -8.93 -4.71 7.23
C THR A 152 -9.10 -3.56 8.22
N VAL A 153 -10.08 -2.69 7.96
CA VAL A 153 -10.32 -1.45 8.71
C VAL A 153 -11.81 -1.27 9.03
N SER A 154 -12.11 -0.59 10.15
CA SER A 154 -13.48 -0.17 10.47
C SER A 154 -13.94 0.97 9.56
N GLU A 155 -15.24 1.28 9.52
CA GLU A 155 -15.77 2.42 8.76
C GLU A 155 -15.04 3.73 9.13
N GLN A 156 -14.86 3.97 10.43
CA GLN A 156 -14.18 5.17 10.95
C GLN A 156 -12.67 5.17 10.63
N GLU A 157 -11.99 4.03 10.72
CA GLU A 157 -10.56 3.92 10.41
C GLU A 157 -10.31 4.08 8.91
N ALA A 158 -11.18 3.53 8.05
CA ALA A 158 -11.14 3.72 6.59
C ALA A 158 -11.22 5.22 6.23
N LYS A 159 -12.21 5.93 6.78
CA LYS A 159 -12.37 7.37 6.53
C LYS A 159 -11.14 8.17 6.99
N SER A 160 -10.68 7.91 8.21
CA SER A 160 -9.55 8.64 8.80
C SER A 160 -8.23 8.37 8.09
N SER A 161 -7.99 7.14 7.63
CA SER A 161 -6.78 6.76 6.88
C SER A 161 -6.79 7.31 5.46
N LEU A 162 -7.93 7.25 4.76
CA LEU A 162 -8.08 7.86 3.44
C LEU A 162 -7.85 9.38 3.48
N GLU A 163 -8.43 10.07 4.47
CA GLU A 163 -8.22 11.51 4.65
C GLU A 163 -6.73 11.86 4.83
N ARG A 164 -6.01 11.10 5.66
CA ARG A 164 -4.55 11.29 5.85
C ARG A 164 -3.77 11.07 4.56
N LEU A 165 -4.10 10.02 3.80
CA LEU A 165 -3.44 9.72 2.54
C LEU A 165 -3.68 10.80 1.49
N LEU A 166 -4.91 11.31 1.40
CA LEU A 166 -5.25 12.42 0.48
C LEU A 166 -4.56 13.73 0.90
N ASN A 167 -4.48 14.02 2.19
CA ASN A 167 -3.75 15.18 2.69
C ASN A 167 -2.25 15.07 2.41
N TRP A 168 -1.67 13.86 2.52
CA TRP A 168 -0.29 13.61 2.11
C TRP A 168 -0.08 13.77 0.61
N ALA A 169 -1.00 13.24 -0.21
CA ALA A 169 -0.96 13.39 -1.66
C ALA A 169 -0.90 14.86 -2.11
N LYS A 170 -1.59 15.74 -1.37
CA LYS A 170 -1.58 17.20 -1.61
C LYS A 170 -0.38 17.94 -1.01
N SER A 171 0.48 17.26 -0.26
CA SER A 171 1.58 17.90 0.48
C SER A 171 2.92 17.69 -0.21
N ASP A 172 3.84 18.65 -0.05
CA ASP A 172 5.24 18.50 -0.50
C ASP A 172 6.16 17.95 0.60
N LYS A 173 5.57 17.50 1.72
CA LYS A 173 6.32 16.98 2.85
C LYS A 173 6.78 15.57 2.55
N THR A 174 8.09 15.35 2.63
CA THR A 174 8.66 14.01 2.72
C THR A 174 8.14 13.32 3.98
N PRO A 175 7.59 12.09 3.88
CA PRO A 175 7.21 11.31 5.05
C PRO A 175 8.41 11.12 5.98
N SER A 176 8.24 11.45 7.26
CA SER A 176 9.27 11.26 8.28
C SER A 176 8.68 10.54 9.49
N GLY A 177 9.35 9.48 9.95
CA GLY A 177 9.04 8.78 11.19
C GLY A 177 8.20 7.50 11.01
N GLY A 178 8.62 6.45 11.74
CA GLY A 178 7.85 5.21 11.92
C GLY A 178 7.65 4.35 10.67
N SER A 179 6.86 3.29 10.83
CA SER A 179 6.41 2.48 9.70
C SER A 179 5.21 3.12 8.99
N LEU A 180 5.01 2.84 7.70
CA LEU A 180 3.87 3.37 6.93
C LEU A 180 2.52 3.02 7.58
N GLY A 181 2.36 1.80 8.08
CA GLY A 181 1.13 1.38 8.77
C GLY A 181 0.88 2.16 10.06
N GLU A 182 1.93 2.41 10.84
CA GLU A 182 1.83 3.22 12.06
C GLU A 182 1.41 4.65 11.74
N TRP A 183 1.98 5.26 10.71
CA TRP A 183 1.63 6.59 10.26
C TRP A 183 0.19 6.68 9.72
N ILE A 184 -0.21 5.74 8.86
CA ILE A 184 -1.54 5.72 8.22
C ILE A 184 -2.64 5.55 9.27
N PHE A 185 -2.53 4.56 10.16
CA PHE A 185 -3.63 4.26 11.10
C PHE A 185 -3.55 5.06 12.39
N ASN A 186 -2.34 5.40 12.84
CA ASN A 186 -2.07 6.16 14.06
C ASN A 186 -2.83 5.65 15.29
N ARG A 187 -2.95 4.31 15.41
CA ARG A 187 -3.77 3.66 16.45
C ARG A 187 -3.30 4.03 17.86
N ASN A 188 -2.00 4.22 18.06
CA ASN A 188 -1.42 4.62 19.34
C ASN A 188 -1.97 5.96 19.84
N ASN A 189 -2.05 6.96 18.97
CA ASN A 189 -2.59 8.28 19.35
C ASN A 189 -4.10 8.22 19.55
N THR A 190 -4.82 7.45 18.73
CA THR A 190 -6.26 7.20 18.91
C THR A 190 -6.55 6.58 20.28
N ILE A 191 -5.78 5.54 20.67
CA ILE A 191 -5.90 4.89 21.98
C ILE A 191 -5.63 5.92 23.09
N ARG A 192 -4.55 6.70 23.00
CA ARG A 192 -4.25 7.76 24.00
C ARG A 192 -5.41 8.74 24.16
N LYS A 193 -5.99 9.23 23.07
CA LYS A 193 -7.14 10.15 23.11
C LYS A 193 -8.39 9.49 23.69
N GLN A 194 -8.62 8.22 23.37
CA GLN A 194 -9.75 7.44 23.89
C GLN A 194 -9.61 7.26 25.40
N THR A 195 -8.44 6.81 25.87
CA THR A 195 -8.15 6.64 27.29
C THR A 195 -8.25 7.96 28.04
N GLU A 196 -7.79 9.07 27.46
CA GLU A 196 -7.94 10.39 28.07
C GLU A 196 -9.42 10.80 28.17
N LYS A 197 -10.20 10.56 27.11
CA LYS A 197 -11.64 10.85 27.12
C LYS A 197 -12.39 10.00 28.15
N GLU A 198 -12.07 8.71 28.24
CA GLU A 198 -12.64 7.79 29.24
C GLU A 198 -12.29 8.24 30.66
N ARG A 199 -11.03 8.62 30.90
CA ARG A 199 -10.59 9.22 32.18
C ARG A 199 -11.37 10.48 32.53
N ILE A 200 -11.57 11.39 31.58
CA ILE A 200 -12.34 12.63 31.79
C ILE A 200 -13.81 12.30 32.14
N ILE A 201 -14.42 11.34 31.44
CA ILE A 201 -15.81 10.90 31.73
C ILE A 201 -15.91 10.28 33.12
N GLU A 202 -14.93 9.45 33.50
CA GLU A 202 -14.87 8.81 34.82
C GLU A 202 -14.63 9.83 35.94
N GLU A 203 -13.73 10.80 35.74
CA GLU A 203 -13.52 11.94 36.66
C GLU A 203 -14.75 12.85 36.79
N GLN A 204 -15.67 12.84 35.81
CA GLN A 204 -16.92 13.62 35.83
C GLN A 204 -18.11 12.85 36.42
N LYS A 205 -17.95 11.57 36.73
CA LYS A 205 -19.00 10.75 37.32
C LYS A 205 -19.14 11.10 38.80
N TYR A 206 -20.29 11.65 39.19
CA TYR A 206 -20.57 12.01 40.58
C TYR A 206 -20.58 10.77 41.49
N HIS A 207 -19.74 10.78 42.52
CA HIS A 207 -19.64 9.70 43.50
C HIS A 207 -19.85 10.30 44.90
N PRO A 208 -20.99 10.02 45.58
CA PRO A 208 -21.31 10.66 46.87
C PRO A 208 -20.25 10.41 47.95
N GLU A 209 -19.68 9.19 47.98
CA GLU A 209 -18.60 8.81 48.92
C GLU A 209 -17.30 9.59 48.67
N PHE A 210 -17.08 10.09 47.44
CA PHE A 210 -15.89 10.87 47.12
C PHE A 210 -15.91 12.25 47.79
N ASP A 211 -17.07 12.91 47.81
CA ASP A 211 -17.22 14.21 48.47
C ASP A 211 -17.00 14.09 49.98
N GLU A 212 -17.46 13.00 50.60
CA GLU A 212 -17.23 12.72 52.02
C GLU A 212 -15.73 12.54 52.34
N MET A 213 -15.01 11.75 51.54
CA MET A 213 -13.55 11.58 51.70
C MET A 213 -12.78 12.89 51.49
N VAL A 214 -13.19 13.70 50.51
CA VAL A 214 -12.58 15.02 50.27
C VAL A 214 -12.80 15.94 51.47
N ASP A 215 -13.99 15.92 52.07
CA ASP A 215 -14.32 16.72 53.24
C ASP A 215 -13.48 16.33 54.46
N GLU A 216 -13.26 15.03 54.70
CA GLU A 216 -12.37 14.55 55.76
C GLU A 216 -10.93 15.02 55.60
N VAL A 217 -10.41 15.04 54.36
CA VAL A 217 -9.07 15.58 54.08
C VAL A 217 -9.02 17.07 54.40
N PHE A 218 -10.02 17.85 53.96
CA PHE A 218 -10.05 19.28 54.23
C PHE A 218 -10.22 19.61 55.72
N GLN A 219 -11.00 18.83 56.49
CA GLN A 219 -11.08 18.97 57.94
C GLN A 219 -9.72 18.76 58.61
N ARG A 220 -8.92 17.80 58.15
CA ARG A 220 -7.55 17.59 58.66
C ARG A 220 -6.60 18.71 58.27
N VAL A 221 -6.71 19.26 57.06
CA VAL A 221 -5.94 20.44 56.64
C VAL A 221 -6.27 21.63 57.53
N GLU A 222 -7.55 21.89 57.77
CA GLU A 222 -8.00 22.99 58.63
C GLU A 222 -7.52 22.80 60.07
N LYS A 223 -7.65 21.60 60.65
CA LYS A 223 -7.15 21.29 61.99
C LYS A 223 -5.63 21.48 62.12
N LYS A 224 -4.85 21.17 61.08
CA LYS A 224 -3.39 21.27 61.11
C LYS A 224 -2.88 22.69 60.85
N THR A 225 -3.57 23.46 60.01
CA THR A 225 -3.06 24.73 59.47
C THR A 225 -3.84 25.96 59.94
N GLY A 226 -5.03 25.77 60.51
CA GLY A 226 -5.96 26.84 60.87
C GLY A 226 -6.61 27.54 59.67
N VAL A 227 -6.44 27.01 58.45
CA VAL A 227 -6.97 27.59 57.21
C VAL A 227 -8.19 26.80 56.76
N ASP A 228 -9.34 27.47 56.69
CA ASP A 228 -10.59 26.87 56.24
C ASP A 228 -10.57 26.55 54.73
N ARG A 229 -11.45 25.62 54.31
CA ARG A 229 -11.54 25.17 52.92
C ARG A 229 -11.80 26.31 51.92
N LYS A 230 -12.61 27.33 52.27
CA LYS A 230 -12.89 28.46 51.36
C LYS A 230 -11.65 29.33 51.18
N SER A 231 -10.84 29.49 52.23
CA SER A 231 -9.57 30.21 52.17
C SER A 231 -8.53 29.52 51.28
N LEU A 232 -8.59 28.19 51.11
CA LEU A 232 -7.68 27.46 50.20
C LEU A 232 -7.89 27.86 48.74
N SER A 233 -9.12 28.13 48.29
CA SER A 233 -9.40 28.54 46.90
C SER A 233 -9.09 30.02 46.61
N SER A 234 -9.01 30.86 47.66
CA SER A 234 -8.67 32.30 47.56
C SER A 234 -7.44 32.55 46.67
N LYS A 235 -7.38 33.63 45.88
CA LYS A 235 -6.16 34.00 45.11
C LYS A 235 -5.06 34.65 45.97
N SER A 236 -5.28 34.81 47.28
CA SER A 236 -4.34 35.44 48.20
C SER A 236 -3.00 34.70 48.29
N LYS A 237 -1.91 35.48 48.28
CA LYS A 237 -0.50 35.03 48.35
C LYS A 237 0.04 34.94 49.78
N LYS A 238 -0.84 35.02 50.79
CA LYS A 238 -0.53 34.81 52.20
C LYS A 238 0.27 33.51 52.41
N ALA A 239 1.33 33.58 53.21
CA ALA A 239 2.27 32.47 53.41
C ALA A 239 1.58 31.26 54.07
N GLU A 240 0.68 31.52 55.02
CA GLU A 240 -0.18 30.55 55.68
C GLU A 240 -1.08 29.79 54.69
N TYR A 241 -1.69 30.49 53.73
CA TYR A 241 -2.52 29.85 52.69
C TYR A 241 -1.67 29.06 51.70
N HIS A 242 -0.47 29.53 51.39
CA HIS A 242 0.44 28.80 50.52
C HIS A 242 0.89 27.48 51.16
N LYS A 243 1.28 27.49 52.44
CA LYS A 243 1.61 26.28 53.20
C LYS A 243 0.43 25.31 53.30
N ALA A 244 -0.77 25.82 53.56
CA ALA A 244 -1.98 25.00 53.64
C ALA A 244 -2.34 24.35 52.29
N ARG A 245 -2.17 25.05 51.17
CA ARG A 245 -2.37 24.47 49.82
C ARG A 245 -1.37 23.37 49.48
N ILE A 246 -0.10 23.54 49.86
CA ILE A 246 0.91 22.49 49.66
C ILE A 246 0.54 21.24 50.47
N TYR A 247 0.19 21.43 51.74
CA TYR A 247 -0.24 20.34 52.62
C TYR A 247 -1.48 19.62 52.08
N ALA A 248 -2.51 20.37 51.67
CA ALA A 248 -3.71 19.82 51.05
C ALA A 248 -3.41 19.05 49.76
N ALA A 249 -2.58 19.60 48.87
CA ALA A 249 -2.20 18.93 47.63
C ALA A 249 -1.47 17.61 47.89
N LYS A 250 -0.58 17.56 48.89
CA LYS A 250 0.12 16.33 49.28
C LYS A 250 -0.83 15.27 49.83
N LEU A 251 -1.74 15.62 50.73
CA LEU A 251 -2.72 14.67 51.28
C LEU A 251 -3.67 14.13 50.21
N LEU A 252 -4.24 15.02 49.37
CA LEU A 252 -5.12 14.63 48.27
C LEU A 252 -4.41 13.72 47.26
N ARG A 253 -3.09 13.90 47.07
CA ARG A 253 -2.28 13.02 46.24
C ARG A 253 -2.01 11.67 46.91
N SER A 254 -1.54 11.66 48.16
CA SER A 254 -1.07 10.44 48.82
C SER A 254 -2.20 9.53 49.28
N GLU A 255 -3.34 10.10 49.71
CA GLU A 255 -4.42 9.33 50.32
C GLU A 255 -5.55 9.00 49.35
N MET A 256 -5.76 9.83 48.34
CA MET A 256 -6.86 9.69 47.38
C MET A 256 -6.37 9.47 45.93
N ASN A 257 -5.05 9.48 45.70
CA ASN A 257 -4.42 9.29 44.39
C ASN A 257 -4.97 10.22 43.28
N LEU A 258 -5.43 11.43 43.63
CA LEU A 258 -6.08 12.34 42.69
C LEU A 258 -5.10 12.94 41.68
N SER A 259 -5.53 13.13 40.43
CA SER A 259 -4.76 13.80 39.38
C SER A 259 -4.43 15.28 39.74
N ASP A 260 -3.37 15.86 39.15
CA ASP A 260 -3.00 17.27 39.41
C ASP A 260 -4.14 18.24 39.05
N GLU A 261 -4.95 17.84 38.08
CA GLU A 261 -6.10 18.58 37.58
C GLU A 261 -7.29 18.52 38.54
N CYS A 262 -7.59 17.35 39.11
CA CYS A 262 -8.59 17.19 40.17
C CYS A 262 -8.22 17.95 41.45
N ILE A 263 -6.97 17.82 41.92
CA ILE A 263 -6.48 18.56 43.08
C ILE A 263 -6.60 20.07 42.83
N GLY A 264 -6.22 20.52 41.63
CA GLY A 264 -6.32 21.91 41.22
C GLY A 264 -7.74 22.46 41.32
N ARG A 265 -8.74 21.71 40.86
CA ARG A 265 -10.16 22.07 41.01
C ARG A 265 -10.56 22.20 42.48
N LEU A 266 -10.15 21.26 43.34
CA LEU A 266 -10.50 21.24 44.77
C LEU A 266 -9.91 22.42 45.56
N ILE A 267 -8.68 22.85 45.25
CA ILE A 267 -7.99 23.95 45.97
C ILE A 267 -7.98 25.28 45.18
N GLY A 268 -8.70 25.37 44.07
CA GLY A 268 -8.78 26.57 43.24
C GLY A 268 -7.46 26.99 42.58
N ARG A 269 -6.67 26.03 42.06
CA ARG A 269 -5.36 26.27 41.42
C ARG A 269 -5.20 25.51 40.10
N SER A 270 -4.29 25.99 39.25
CA SER A 270 -3.96 25.29 38.01
C SER A 270 -3.17 24.00 38.29
N LYS A 271 -3.27 23.01 37.41
CA LYS A 271 -2.48 21.77 37.50
C LYS A 271 -0.98 22.01 37.57
N SER A 272 -0.46 23.04 36.88
CA SER A 272 0.94 23.45 36.94
C SER A 272 1.36 23.92 38.34
N MET A 273 0.47 24.63 39.06
CA MET A 273 0.71 25.04 40.44
C MET A 273 0.67 23.86 41.40
N VAL A 274 -0.24 22.91 41.17
CA VAL A 274 -0.30 21.67 41.97
C VAL A 274 0.98 20.85 41.77
N ASN A 275 1.42 20.67 40.54
CA ASN A 275 2.68 20.00 40.23
C ASN A 275 3.87 20.67 40.96
N ALA A 276 3.91 22.01 40.98
CA ALA A 276 4.90 22.77 41.74
C ALA A 276 4.78 22.56 43.26
N TYR A 277 3.57 22.37 43.81
CA TYR A 277 3.39 22.05 45.23
C TYR A 277 3.86 20.64 45.58
N LEU A 278 3.59 19.65 44.72
CA LEU A 278 3.97 18.26 44.93
C LEU A 278 5.48 18.03 44.78
N ASN A 279 6.11 18.76 43.85
CA ASN A 279 7.56 18.71 43.64
C ASN A 279 8.35 19.60 44.62
N ARG A 280 7.68 20.31 45.53
CA ARG A 280 8.36 21.07 46.58
C ARG A 280 8.89 20.14 47.65
N THR A 281 10.22 20.03 47.65
CA THR A 281 10.99 19.34 48.70
C THR A 281 11.02 20.11 50.02
N ASP A 282 10.68 21.40 50.03
CA ASP A 282 10.84 22.29 51.19
C ASP A 282 9.92 21.92 52.37
N PHE A 283 8.84 21.19 52.11
CA PHE A 283 7.95 20.68 53.16
C PHE A 283 8.51 19.39 53.80
N ASP A 284 9.45 18.71 53.12
CA ASP A 284 10.07 17.45 53.52
C ASP A 284 11.59 17.56 53.72
N ARG A 285 12.18 18.76 53.65
CA ARG A 285 13.62 19.00 53.83
C ARG A 285 13.97 19.15 55.31
N GLU A 286 13.95 18.03 56.02
CA GLU A 286 15.20 17.58 56.61
C GLU A 286 15.89 16.67 55.59
N LYS A 287 17.06 17.11 55.09
CA LYS A 287 18.11 16.37 54.36
C LYS A 287 18.17 16.44 52.81
N LYS A 288 19.27 17.10 52.38
CA LYS A 288 20.27 16.77 51.33
C LYS A 288 19.79 16.68 49.86
N VAL A 289 20.28 17.45 48.87
CA VAL A 289 21.61 17.90 48.33
C VAL A 289 21.80 17.28 46.92
N ASP A 290 22.23 18.14 45.99
CA ASP A 290 22.42 18.02 44.53
C ASP A 290 23.22 16.82 44.00
N HIS A 291 23.11 16.52 42.69
CA HIS A 291 24.21 16.68 41.72
C HIS A 291 23.79 16.50 40.24
N SER A 292 24.43 17.31 39.38
CA SER A 292 24.31 17.44 37.91
C SER A 292 25.47 16.80 37.14
N SER A 293 25.29 16.42 35.87
CA SER A 293 26.23 16.51 34.69
C SER A 293 25.73 15.56 33.57
N PHE A 294 25.55 15.86 32.27
CA PHE A 294 26.29 16.46 31.13
C PHE A 294 27.17 15.50 30.29
N ILE A 295 27.27 15.82 28.96
CA ILE A 295 28.14 15.32 27.84
C ILE A 295 27.41 14.39 26.82
N SER A 296 27.75 14.30 25.50
CA SER A 296 27.77 15.17 24.30
C SER A 296 28.42 14.37 23.12
N HIS A 297 28.34 14.87 21.86
CA HIS A 297 29.00 14.49 20.56
C HIS A 297 28.15 13.62 19.59
N THR A 298 27.73 14.00 18.35
CA THR A 298 28.38 14.42 17.05
C THR A 298 29.26 13.32 16.41
N GLN A 299 29.30 12.98 15.11
CA GLN A 299 28.74 13.46 13.82
C GLN A 299 29.13 12.46 12.68
N THR A 300 28.58 12.65 11.46
CA THR A 300 29.16 12.45 10.09
C THR A 300 28.58 11.39 9.11
N ASN A 301 28.54 11.85 7.85
CA ASN A 301 27.96 11.35 6.60
C ASN A 301 28.91 10.40 5.82
N ASN A 302 28.45 9.69 4.77
CA ASN A 302 28.61 10.10 3.35
C ASN A 302 28.14 9.01 2.34
N SER A 303 28.02 9.46 1.09
CA SER A 303 27.33 8.95 -0.11
C SER A 303 28.24 8.20 -1.12
N GLY A 304 27.65 7.60 -2.18
CA GLY A 304 28.36 7.13 -3.39
C GLY A 304 27.43 6.66 -4.54
N PHE A 305 27.70 7.10 -5.78
CA PHE A 305 26.97 6.91 -7.05
C PHE A 305 27.92 6.41 -8.19
N GLY A 306 27.38 5.82 -9.28
CA GLY A 306 27.96 5.63 -10.66
C GLY A 306 28.29 4.16 -11.03
N GLU A 307 28.15 3.56 -12.24
CA GLU A 307 27.88 3.96 -13.67
C GLU A 307 27.60 2.67 -14.57
N PRO A 308 27.37 2.72 -15.92
CA PRO A 308 26.50 1.80 -16.71
C PRO A 308 27.14 0.60 -17.48
N ASP A 309 26.27 -0.28 -18.01
CA ASP A 309 26.44 -1.70 -18.42
C ASP A 309 26.63 -1.96 -19.95
N VAL A 310 27.44 -2.97 -20.33
CA VAL A 310 27.76 -3.40 -21.71
C VAL A 310 26.81 -4.52 -22.16
N ALA A 311 26.17 -4.42 -23.33
CA ALA A 311 25.10 -5.33 -23.75
C ALA A 311 25.56 -6.79 -24.00
N VAL A 312 25.15 -7.70 -23.14
CA VAL A 312 25.47 -9.15 -23.14
C VAL A 312 24.68 -9.91 -24.24
N LEU A 313 25.37 -10.75 -25.03
CA LEU A 313 24.78 -11.73 -25.97
C LEU A 313 24.48 -13.06 -25.26
N THR A 314 23.48 -13.80 -25.73
CA THR A 314 23.09 -15.12 -25.19
C THR A 314 23.12 -16.16 -26.31
N GLU A 315 23.70 -17.33 -26.06
CA GLU A 315 23.74 -18.43 -27.03
C GLU A 315 22.33 -19.01 -27.29
N SER A 316 22.07 -19.43 -28.53
CA SER A 316 20.83 -20.10 -28.93
C SER A 316 20.97 -21.62 -28.83
N LEU A 317 19.84 -22.34 -28.75
CA LEU A 317 19.82 -23.79 -28.95
C LEU A 317 19.94 -24.17 -30.44
N THR A 318 19.76 -23.21 -31.36
CA THR A 318 19.98 -23.38 -32.78
C THR A 318 21.45 -23.07 -33.12
N PRO A 319 22.21 -24.00 -33.72
CA PRO A 319 23.67 -23.91 -33.86
C PRO A 319 24.20 -22.64 -34.54
N ASN A 320 23.48 -22.11 -35.52
CA ASN A 320 23.88 -20.91 -36.28
C ASN A 320 23.09 -19.65 -35.90
N ALA A 321 22.49 -19.64 -34.71
CA ALA A 321 21.77 -18.48 -34.18
C ALA A 321 22.38 -17.99 -32.86
N VAL A 322 22.21 -16.71 -32.57
CA VAL A 322 22.55 -16.06 -31.29
C VAL A 322 21.44 -15.10 -30.92
N GLN A 323 21.29 -14.82 -29.63
CA GLN A 323 20.19 -14.03 -29.11
C GLN A 323 20.69 -12.76 -28.41
N ARG A 324 19.92 -11.69 -28.50
CA ARG A 324 20.18 -10.40 -27.83
C ARG A 324 18.91 -9.90 -27.16
N LYS A 325 19.06 -9.33 -25.95
CA LYS A 325 17.93 -8.94 -25.08
C LYS A 325 16.95 -10.11 -24.84
N TRP A 326 17.45 -11.34 -24.91
CA TRP A 326 16.66 -12.56 -24.88
C TRP A 326 17.35 -13.58 -23.98
N LYS A 327 16.87 -13.69 -22.73
CA LYS A 327 17.59 -14.37 -21.64
C LYS A 327 17.57 -15.90 -21.73
N THR A 328 16.47 -16.47 -22.19
CA THR A 328 16.31 -17.93 -22.24
C THR A 328 16.82 -18.46 -23.57
N PRO A 329 17.85 -19.33 -23.59
CA PRO A 329 18.28 -20.01 -24.80
C PRO A 329 17.09 -20.72 -25.45
N SER A 330 16.82 -20.41 -26.71
CA SER A 330 15.68 -20.93 -27.46
C SER A 330 16.15 -21.54 -28.78
N GLU A 331 15.40 -22.53 -29.25
CA GLU A 331 15.52 -23.07 -30.60
C GLU A 331 14.64 -22.24 -31.53
N PHE A 332 15.13 -21.95 -32.74
CA PHE A 332 14.43 -21.27 -33.81
C PHE A 332 14.22 -22.22 -35.00
N PRO A 333 13.12 -23.00 -35.05
CA PRO A 333 12.93 -24.06 -36.04
C PRO A 333 12.92 -23.58 -37.51
N CYS A 334 12.47 -22.35 -37.76
CA CYS A 334 12.47 -21.76 -39.10
C CYS A 334 13.85 -21.23 -39.56
N CYS A 335 14.85 -21.21 -38.68
CA CYS A 335 16.17 -20.66 -38.97
C CYS A 335 16.92 -21.55 -39.98
N PRO A 336 17.29 -21.05 -41.17
CA PRO A 336 18.04 -21.81 -42.17
C PRO A 336 19.31 -22.38 -41.56
N GLN A 337 19.66 -23.64 -41.84
CA GLN A 337 20.92 -24.24 -41.37
C GLN A 337 22.03 -24.23 -42.44
N GLU A 338 21.64 -24.04 -43.71
CA GLU A 338 22.57 -23.94 -44.83
C GLU A 338 22.98 -22.48 -45.07
N CYS A 339 24.24 -22.25 -45.42
CA CYS A 339 24.75 -20.93 -45.76
C CYS A 339 24.38 -20.63 -47.22
N THR A 340 23.37 -19.79 -47.43
CA THR A 340 22.92 -19.34 -48.76
C THR A 340 23.53 -17.98 -49.11
N GLU A 341 23.54 -17.62 -50.40
CA GLU A 341 24.00 -16.28 -50.84
C GLU A 341 23.10 -15.15 -50.34
N GLU A 342 21.83 -15.44 -50.04
CA GLU A 342 20.85 -14.47 -49.52
C GLU A 342 20.21 -14.97 -48.20
N PRO A 343 20.96 -15.02 -47.08
CA PRO A 343 20.54 -15.71 -45.85
C PRO A 343 19.29 -15.10 -45.21
N ILE A 344 19.16 -13.76 -45.23
CA ILE A 344 17.97 -13.06 -44.73
C ILE A 344 16.75 -13.37 -45.58
N ARG A 345 16.90 -13.41 -46.91
CA ARG A 345 15.79 -13.75 -47.82
C ARG A 345 15.33 -15.20 -47.63
N THR A 346 16.28 -16.12 -47.50
CA THR A 346 15.98 -17.53 -47.22
C THR A 346 15.21 -17.66 -45.90
N TYR A 347 15.65 -16.99 -44.83
CA TYR A 347 14.95 -17.04 -43.55
C TYR A 347 13.56 -16.39 -43.64
N ALA A 348 13.41 -15.26 -44.33
CA ALA A 348 12.10 -14.62 -44.54
C ALA A 348 11.08 -15.58 -45.19
N ASN A 349 11.51 -16.37 -46.19
CA ASN A 349 10.65 -17.34 -46.85
C ASN A 349 10.22 -18.52 -45.95
N ASN A 350 11.01 -18.85 -44.92
CA ASN A 350 10.68 -19.91 -43.96
C ASN A 350 9.68 -19.46 -42.88
N LEU A 351 9.49 -18.15 -42.71
CA LEU A 351 8.65 -17.56 -41.67
C LEU A 351 7.20 -17.44 -42.14
N ILE A 352 6.51 -18.57 -42.16
CA ILE A 352 5.09 -18.69 -42.54
C ILE A 352 4.21 -18.48 -41.31
N THR A 353 3.15 -17.67 -41.41
CA THR A 353 2.16 -17.49 -40.32
C THR A 353 1.66 -18.83 -39.79
N GLY A 354 1.65 -19.00 -38.46
CA GLY A 354 1.28 -20.22 -37.75
C GLY A 354 2.43 -21.21 -37.53
N SER A 355 3.58 -21.05 -38.19
CA SER A 355 4.77 -21.88 -37.95
C SER A 355 5.41 -21.56 -36.59
N VAL A 356 6.13 -22.52 -36.00
CA VAL A 356 6.82 -22.32 -34.72
C VAL A 356 8.03 -21.43 -34.93
N PHE A 357 7.96 -20.20 -34.42
CA PHE A 357 9.05 -19.24 -34.48
C PHE A 357 10.18 -19.62 -33.53
N CYS A 358 9.85 -19.84 -32.26
CA CYS A 358 10.82 -20.27 -31.26
C CYS A 358 10.18 -21.19 -30.22
N ARG A 359 10.99 -22.08 -29.65
CA ARG A 359 10.56 -22.97 -28.56
C ARG A 359 11.70 -23.30 -27.61
N ASN A 360 11.34 -23.61 -26.38
CA ASN A 360 12.19 -24.21 -25.37
C ASN A 360 11.33 -24.99 -24.37
N ASN A 361 11.90 -25.48 -23.28
CA ASN A 361 11.18 -26.26 -22.27
C ASN A 361 10.14 -25.46 -21.46
N LEU A 362 10.14 -24.13 -21.56
CA LEU A 362 9.24 -23.23 -20.81
C LEU A 362 8.10 -22.68 -21.66
N TYR A 363 8.35 -22.39 -22.94
CA TYR A 363 7.36 -21.79 -23.82
C TYR A 363 7.63 -22.08 -25.30
N SER A 364 6.62 -21.87 -26.13
CA SER A 364 6.68 -21.89 -27.59
C SER A 364 5.90 -20.69 -28.15
N SER A 365 6.35 -20.16 -29.28
CA SER A 365 5.68 -19.04 -29.97
C SER A 365 5.49 -19.33 -31.45
N LEU A 366 4.37 -18.90 -32.01
CA LEU A 366 4.03 -19.03 -33.43
C LEU A 366 4.26 -17.71 -34.16
N VAL A 367 4.63 -17.77 -35.44
CA VAL A 367 4.71 -16.59 -36.31
C VAL A 367 3.30 -16.04 -36.51
N PHE A 368 3.06 -14.80 -36.09
CA PHE A 368 1.81 -14.11 -36.37
C PHE A 368 1.93 -13.32 -37.69
N LYS A 369 2.99 -12.50 -37.80
CA LYS A 369 3.26 -11.63 -38.95
C LYS A 369 4.76 -11.43 -39.12
N SER A 370 5.25 -11.36 -40.35
CA SER A 370 6.66 -11.06 -40.65
C SER A 370 6.79 -10.07 -41.81
N SER A 371 7.91 -9.37 -41.86
CA SER A 371 8.30 -8.49 -42.98
C SER A 371 9.81 -8.37 -43.05
N THR A 372 10.33 -8.07 -44.24
CA THR A 372 11.74 -7.75 -44.45
C THR A 372 11.90 -6.24 -44.54
N SER A 373 12.98 -5.68 -43.98
CA SER A 373 13.34 -4.27 -44.13
C SER A 373 13.56 -3.89 -45.60
N GLU A 374 13.45 -2.60 -45.92
CA GLU A 374 13.61 -2.07 -47.29
C GLU A 374 14.99 -2.39 -47.89
N ASP A 375 16.04 -2.32 -47.05
CA ASP A 375 17.42 -2.68 -47.42
C ASP A 375 17.69 -4.19 -47.49
N LYS A 376 16.70 -5.02 -47.16
CA LYS A 376 16.75 -6.48 -47.11
C LYS A 376 17.81 -7.06 -46.15
N GLN A 377 18.26 -6.28 -45.17
CA GLN A 377 19.26 -6.72 -44.18
C GLN A 377 18.64 -7.24 -42.86
N ALA A 378 17.35 -7.01 -42.63
CA ALA A 378 16.67 -7.42 -41.41
C ALA A 378 15.28 -8.00 -41.66
N ILE A 379 14.85 -8.88 -40.76
CA ILE A 379 13.47 -9.38 -40.70
C ILE A 379 12.85 -8.92 -39.39
N TYR A 380 11.63 -8.41 -39.44
CA TYR A 380 10.81 -8.14 -38.27
C TYR A 380 9.71 -9.20 -38.19
N VAL A 381 9.51 -9.78 -37.01
CA VAL A 381 8.54 -10.85 -36.79
C VAL A 381 7.74 -10.57 -35.53
N ILE A 382 6.43 -10.46 -35.67
CA ILE A 382 5.48 -10.55 -34.57
C ILE A 382 5.17 -12.03 -34.34
N THR A 383 5.23 -12.45 -33.09
CA THR A 383 4.90 -13.81 -32.66
C THR A 383 3.81 -13.81 -31.61
N GLU A 384 3.02 -14.88 -31.56
CA GLU A 384 2.02 -15.12 -30.52
C GLU A 384 2.36 -16.37 -29.69
N SER A 385 1.98 -16.39 -28.41
CA SER A 385 2.22 -17.54 -27.54
C SER A 385 1.40 -18.77 -27.99
N ALA A 386 2.07 -19.92 -28.16
CA ALA A 386 1.41 -21.16 -28.54
C ALA A 386 0.68 -21.78 -27.33
N GLY A 387 -0.66 -21.72 -27.30
CA GLY A 387 -1.49 -22.50 -26.37
C GLY A 387 -1.57 -22.00 -24.92
N ASP A 388 -1.08 -20.79 -24.61
CA ASP A 388 -1.24 -20.17 -23.28
C ASP A 388 -2.22 -19.00 -23.32
N GLU A 389 -3.52 -19.29 -23.15
CA GLU A 389 -4.58 -18.27 -23.04
C GLU A 389 -4.43 -17.37 -21.81
N ASN A 390 -3.52 -17.70 -20.87
CA ASN A 390 -3.27 -16.92 -19.66
C ASN A 390 -2.01 -16.03 -19.76
N SER A 391 -1.34 -15.99 -20.93
CA SER A 391 -0.18 -15.14 -21.13
C SER A 391 -0.56 -13.67 -20.97
N VAL A 392 0.11 -12.98 -20.03
CA VAL A 392 -0.14 -11.56 -19.72
C VAL A 392 0.20 -10.65 -20.91
N LYS A 393 1.21 -11.03 -21.70
CA LYS A 393 1.62 -10.36 -22.94
C LYS A 393 1.70 -11.43 -24.03
N PRO A 394 0.59 -11.72 -24.74
CA PRO A 394 0.52 -12.85 -25.65
C PRO A 394 1.33 -12.64 -26.93
N LEU A 395 1.77 -11.41 -27.21
CA LEU A 395 2.48 -11.04 -28.43
C LEU A 395 3.93 -10.64 -28.13
N ALA A 396 4.84 -10.85 -29.07
CA ALA A 396 6.22 -10.38 -29.01
C ALA A 396 6.75 -9.96 -30.37
N LEU A 397 7.72 -9.05 -30.39
CA LEU A 397 8.40 -8.58 -31.60
C LEU A 397 9.88 -8.97 -31.54
N ALA A 398 10.37 -9.57 -32.62
CA ALA A 398 11.76 -9.91 -32.81
C ALA A 398 12.31 -9.26 -34.09
N ARG A 399 13.59 -8.88 -34.04
CA ARG A 399 14.39 -8.49 -35.21
C ARG A 399 15.45 -9.55 -35.47
N ILE A 400 15.59 -9.98 -36.72
CA ILE A 400 16.61 -10.93 -37.16
C ILE A 400 17.58 -10.21 -38.09
N THR A 401 18.87 -10.26 -37.80
CA THR A 401 19.95 -9.85 -38.73
C THR A 401 20.90 -11.03 -38.96
N PHE A 402 21.79 -10.93 -39.96
CA PHE A 402 22.80 -11.94 -40.24
C PHE A 402 24.18 -11.28 -40.22
N GLU A 403 24.99 -11.67 -39.23
CA GLU A 403 26.29 -11.05 -38.97
C GLU A 403 27.29 -12.15 -38.59
N ASN A 404 28.51 -12.10 -39.12
CA ASN A 404 29.59 -13.05 -38.80
C ASN A 404 29.20 -14.54 -38.98
N GLY A 405 28.39 -14.85 -40.00
CA GLY A 405 27.95 -16.22 -40.29
C GLY A 405 26.86 -16.76 -39.35
N LYS A 406 26.29 -15.92 -38.47
CA LYS A 406 25.21 -16.30 -37.56
C LYS A 406 23.98 -15.41 -37.70
N PHE A 407 22.80 -15.98 -37.48
CA PHE A 407 21.56 -15.23 -37.33
C PHE A 407 21.46 -14.65 -35.93
N LEU A 408 21.26 -13.34 -35.83
CA LEU A 408 21.09 -12.64 -34.56
C LEU A 408 19.61 -12.31 -34.32
N HIS A 409 19.01 -12.99 -33.34
CA HIS A 409 17.65 -12.76 -32.89
C HIS A 409 17.64 -11.75 -31.75
N THR A 410 17.20 -10.53 -32.02
CA THR A 410 17.06 -9.46 -31.03
C THR A 410 15.60 -9.36 -30.59
N SER A 411 15.34 -9.54 -29.29
CA SER A 411 14.01 -9.24 -28.74
C SER A 411 13.80 -7.72 -28.72
N LEU A 412 12.70 -7.26 -29.32
CA LEU A 412 12.27 -5.86 -29.32
C LEU A 412 11.15 -5.59 -28.31
N GLY A 413 10.69 -6.63 -27.60
CA GLY A 413 9.70 -6.50 -26.54
C GLY A 413 8.53 -7.47 -26.70
N SER A 414 7.65 -7.41 -25.70
CA SER A 414 6.41 -8.18 -25.63
C SER A 414 5.25 -7.22 -25.42
N PHE A 415 4.09 -7.55 -25.99
CA PHE A 415 2.95 -6.67 -26.15
C PHE A 415 1.67 -7.28 -25.58
N PHE A 416 0.83 -6.43 -25.01
CA PHE A 416 -0.50 -6.78 -24.48
C PHE A 416 -1.53 -6.90 -25.60
N THR A 417 -1.43 -6.08 -26.65
CA THR A 417 -2.40 -6.05 -27.75
C THR A 417 -1.74 -6.19 -29.11
N GLN A 418 -2.53 -6.68 -30.08
CA GLN A 418 -2.12 -6.74 -31.48
C GLN A 418 -1.77 -5.36 -32.02
N GLU A 419 -2.59 -4.36 -31.70
CA GLU A 419 -2.36 -2.96 -32.08
C GLU A 419 -1.01 -2.43 -31.59
N GLY A 420 -0.62 -2.72 -30.35
CA GLY A 420 0.68 -2.30 -29.82
C GLY A 420 1.86 -3.01 -30.46
N ALA A 421 1.72 -4.32 -30.71
CA ALA A 421 2.72 -5.08 -31.46
C ALA A 421 2.85 -4.57 -32.90
N GLU A 422 1.74 -4.25 -33.57
CA GLU A 422 1.73 -3.75 -34.95
C GLU A 422 2.27 -2.33 -35.06
N LYS A 423 1.98 -1.45 -34.09
CA LYS A 423 2.59 -0.13 -33.99
C LYS A 423 4.11 -0.22 -33.88
N GLN A 424 4.62 -0.99 -32.93
CA GLN A 424 6.08 -1.14 -32.77
C GLN A 424 6.72 -1.89 -33.95
N PHE A 425 6.03 -2.83 -34.58
CA PHE A 425 6.46 -3.46 -35.82
C PHE A 425 6.58 -2.45 -36.97
N CYS A 426 5.65 -1.51 -37.09
CA CYS A 426 5.67 -0.41 -38.07
C CYS A 426 6.86 0.52 -37.81
N LEU A 427 6.97 1.02 -36.56
CA LEU A 427 8.02 1.95 -36.15
C LEU A 427 9.43 1.34 -36.25
N ALA A 428 9.58 0.06 -35.91
CA ALA A 428 10.87 -0.62 -35.98
C ALA A 428 11.42 -0.75 -37.41
N GLN A 429 10.54 -0.69 -38.41
CA GLN A 429 10.90 -0.64 -39.84
C GLN A 429 11.18 0.78 -40.35
N GLY A 430 11.02 1.80 -39.51
CA GLY A 430 11.15 3.20 -39.90
C GLY A 430 9.92 3.77 -40.63
N LEU A 431 8.79 3.05 -40.61
CA LEU A 431 7.54 3.49 -41.22
C LEU A 431 6.74 4.38 -40.27
N GLU A 432 5.98 5.33 -40.82
CA GLU A 432 5.05 6.15 -40.04
C GLU A 432 3.85 5.32 -39.56
N TRP A 433 3.47 5.50 -38.30
CA TRP A 433 2.26 4.90 -37.73
C TRP A 433 1.12 5.93 -37.74
N HIS A 434 0.02 5.61 -38.42
CA HIS A 434 -1.16 6.48 -38.50
C HIS A 434 -2.31 6.04 -37.58
N GLY A 435 -2.14 4.96 -36.82
CA GLY A 435 -3.10 4.54 -35.81
C GLY A 435 -3.00 5.37 -34.53
N GLY A 436 -3.94 5.15 -33.60
CA GLY A 436 -3.88 5.76 -32.27
C GLY A 436 -2.77 5.19 -31.39
N ASP A 437 -2.72 5.66 -30.16
CA ASP A 437 -1.90 5.04 -29.13
C ASP A 437 -2.50 3.71 -28.67
N SER A 438 -1.63 2.72 -28.50
CA SER A 438 -1.93 1.42 -27.96
C SER A 438 -1.65 1.37 -26.46
N ILE A 439 -2.25 0.42 -25.75
CA ILE A 439 -1.95 0.20 -24.31
C ILE A 439 -0.47 -0.08 -24.05
N ASP A 440 0.23 -0.63 -25.04
CA ASP A 440 1.66 -0.95 -24.97
C ASP A 440 2.57 0.28 -25.02
N ASP A 441 2.09 1.42 -25.52
CA ASP A 441 2.84 2.69 -25.49
C ASP A 441 2.89 3.31 -24.09
N TYR A 442 2.07 2.79 -23.17
CA TYR A 442 1.93 3.29 -21.81
C TYR A 442 2.45 2.30 -20.74
N CYS A 443 3.25 1.29 -21.13
CA CYS A 443 3.63 0.14 -20.27
C CYS A 443 5.14 -0.16 -20.18
#